data_AF-A0A2D4P129-F1
#
_entry.id   AF-A0A2D4P129-F1
#
_cell.length_a   1.000
_cell.length_b   1.000
_cell.length_c   1.000
_cell.angle_alpha   90.00
_cell.angle_beta   90.00
_cell.angle_gamma   90.00
#
_symmetry.space_group_name_H-M   'P 1'
#
loop_
_entity.id
_entity.type
_entity.pdbx_description
1 polymer ?
#
loop_
_entity_poly.entity_id
_entity_poly.type
_entity_poly.pdbx_seq_one_letter_code
_entity_poly.pdbx_strand_id
1 'polypeptide(L)'
;AHWYKLSDPDGSRTFQKSEAEALTAVPFHLVQSGHLDILASFLTDLKVIGAHLHLGLLRNLSEAYTLYATAAGSEPNEAVNLFSDFLQRNIVLLSQNPLLLLQQAAN
;
A
#
# COMPACT_ATOMS: atom_id res chain seq x y z
N ALA A 1 6.13 -20.30 -8.68
CA ALA A 1 7.08 -19.86 -9.72
C ALA A 1 7.34 -18.37 -9.53
N HIS A 2 8.59 -17.97 -9.24
CA HIS A 2 8.96 -16.57 -8.99
C HIS A 2 9.33 -15.89 -10.31
N TRP A 3 8.33 -15.44 -11.06
CA TRP A 3 8.49 -14.78 -12.35
C TRP A 3 9.33 -13.49 -12.28
N TYR A 4 9.37 -12.83 -11.11
CA TYR A 4 10.23 -11.67 -10.86
C TYR A 4 11.73 -11.93 -11.03
N LYS A 5 12.21 -13.17 -10.83
CA LYS A 5 13.63 -13.52 -11.06
C LYS A 5 14.02 -13.57 -12.54
N LEU A 6 13.05 -13.69 -13.45
CA LEU A 6 13.29 -13.67 -14.90
C LEU A 6 13.22 -12.25 -15.47
N SER A 7 12.57 -11.32 -14.75
CA SER A 7 12.39 -9.95 -15.21
C SER A 7 13.60 -9.07 -14.95
N ASP A 8 14.51 -9.37 -14.02
CA ASP A 8 15.72 -8.57 -13.74
C ASP A 8 17.01 -9.32 -14.13
N PRO A 9 17.26 -9.58 -15.43
CA PRO A 9 18.45 -10.32 -15.90
C PRO A 9 19.76 -9.58 -15.60
N ASP A 10 19.70 -8.26 -15.40
CA ASP A 10 20.87 -7.39 -15.23
C ASP A 10 21.16 -7.09 -13.74
N GLY A 11 20.28 -7.52 -12.83
CA GLY A 11 20.37 -7.23 -11.39
C GLY A 11 20.31 -5.74 -11.05
N SER A 12 19.83 -4.91 -11.99
CA SER A 12 19.85 -3.45 -11.88
C SER A 12 18.76 -2.90 -10.97
N ARG A 13 17.85 -3.77 -10.48
CA ARG A 13 16.67 -3.39 -9.68
C ARG A 13 15.75 -2.38 -10.37
N THR A 14 15.90 -2.19 -11.68
CA THR A 14 15.11 -1.23 -12.47
C THR A 14 13.61 -1.54 -12.37
N PHE A 15 13.25 -2.81 -12.26
CA PHE A 15 11.87 -3.25 -12.07
C PHE A 15 11.31 -2.88 -10.69
N GLN A 16 12.10 -3.03 -9.62
CA GLN A 16 11.67 -2.59 -8.27
C GLN A 16 11.41 -1.08 -8.23
N LYS A 17 12.21 -0.30 -8.95
CA LYS A 17 11.99 1.15 -9.08
C LYS A 17 10.69 1.46 -9.81
N SER A 18 10.43 0.78 -10.94
CA SER A 18 9.18 0.94 -11.69
C SER A 18 7.95 0.51 -10.86
N GLU A 19 8.06 -0.56 -10.09
CA GLU A 19 7.01 -1.02 -9.17
C GLU A 19 6.73 -0.02 -8.05
N ALA A 20 7.78 0.56 -7.47
CA ALA A 20 7.67 1.57 -6.43
C ALA A 20 7.04 2.87 -6.96
N GLU A 21 7.44 3.31 -8.14
CA GLU A 21 6.86 4.47 -8.83
C GLU A 21 5.37 4.25 -9.12
N ALA A 22 5.01 3.07 -9.65
CA ALA A 22 3.62 2.73 -9.93
C ALA A 22 2.77 2.72 -8.66
N LEU A 23 3.21 2.01 -7.60
CA LEU A 23 2.48 1.93 -6.33
C LEU A 23 2.29 3.31 -5.68
N THR A 24 3.28 4.18 -5.79
CA THR A 24 3.22 5.55 -5.25
C THR A 24 2.24 6.44 -6.02
N ALA A 25 2.15 6.28 -7.35
CA ALA A 25 1.34 7.15 -8.20
C ALA A 25 -0.15 6.74 -8.27
N VAL A 26 -0.45 5.44 -8.14
CA VAL A 26 -1.81 4.89 -8.27
C VAL A 26 -2.85 5.61 -7.41
N PRO A 27 -2.63 5.86 -6.10
CA PRO A 27 -3.62 6.53 -5.26
C PRO A 27 -4.06 7.90 -5.78
N PHE A 28 -3.10 8.72 -6.23
CA PHE A 28 -3.37 10.04 -6.80
C PHE A 28 -4.25 9.95 -8.05
N HIS A 29 -3.90 9.05 -8.97
CA HIS A 29 -4.66 8.89 -10.22
C HIS A 29 -6.06 8.32 -9.99
N LEU A 30 -6.25 7.44 -9.02
CA LEU A 30 -7.58 6.92 -8.67
C LEU A 30 -8.49 8.02 -8.11
N VAL A 31 -7.97 8.90 -7.25
CA VAL A 31 -8.73 10.08 -6.79
C VAL A 31 -9.04 11.03 -7.94
N GLN A 32 -8.04 11.38 -8.75
CA GLN A 32 -8.22 12.32 -9.87
C GLN A 32 -9.24 11.83 -10.90
N SER A 33 -9.34 10.51 -11.10
CA SER A 33 -10.29 9.89 -12.02
C SER A 33 -11.64 9.53 -11.38
N GLY A 34 -11.83 9.79 -10.08
CA GLY A 34 -13.10 9.56 -9.37
C GLY A 34 -13.35 8.12 -8.92
N HIS A 35 -12.35 7.24 -8.97
CA HIS A 35 -12.47 5.81 -8.63
C HIS A 35 -12.13 5.54 -7.15
N LEU A 36 -12.89 6.15 -6.24
CA LEU A 36 -12.66 6.01 -4.79
C LEU A 36 -12.95 4.60 -4.26
N ASP A 37 -13.86 3.87 -4.89
CA ASP A 37 -14.16 2.46 -4.61
C ASP A 37 -12.97 1.54 -4.91
N ILE A 38 -12.28 1.79 -6.04
CA ILE A 38 -11.05 1.07 -6.41
C ILE A 38 -9.93 1.45 -5.44
N LEU A 39 -9.82 2.73 -5.06
CA LEU A 39 -8.84 3.16 -4.06
C LEU A 39 -9.11 2.53 -2.69
N ALA A 40 -10.36 2.42 -2.26
CA ALA A 40 -10.72 1.73 -1.03
C ALA A 40 -10.29 0.25 -1.08
N SER A 41 -10.55 -0.43 -2.19
CA SER A 41 -10.12 -1.82 -2.40
C SER A 41 -8.59 -1.97 -2.40
N PHE A 42 -7.89 -1.01 -3.02
CA PHE A 42 -6.42 -0.95 -3.03
C PHE A 42 -5.85 -0.78 -1.62
N LEU A 43 -6.43 0.12 -0.82
CA LEU A 43 -5.99 0.40 0.55
C LEU A 43 -6.38 -0.70 1.54
N THR A 44 -7.28 -1.61 1.19
CA THR A 44 -7.72 -2.72 2.06
C THR A 44 -7.18 -4.08 1.60
N ASP A 45 -6.30 -4.12 0.59
CA ASP A 45 -5.63 -5.34 0.14
C ASP A 45 -4.29 -5.54 0.88
N LEU A 46 -4.20 -6.60 1.68
CA LEU A 46 -2.97 -6.97 2.40
C LEU A 46 -1.78 -7.24 1.48
N LYS A 47 -1.99 -7.64 0.22
CA LYS A 47 -0.91 -7.80 -0.77
C LYS A 47 -0.35 -6.44 -1.18
N VAL A 48 -1.20 -5.46 -1.40
CA VAL A 48 -0.79 -4.08 -1.73
C VAL A 48 -0.04 -3.47 -0.56
N ILE A 49 -0.56 -3.63 0.66
CA ILE A 49 0.11 -3.16 1.88
C ILE A 49 1.46 -3.86 2.06
N GLY A 50 1.51 -5.18 1.86
CA GLY A 50 2.74 -5.97 1.91
C GLY A 50 3.78 -5.51 0.89
N ALA A 51 3.35 -5.15 -0.33
CA ALA A 51 4.25 -4.60 -1.35
C ALA A 51 4.83 -3.24 -0.93
N HIS A 52 4.03 -2.34 -0.37
CA HIS A 52 4.52 -1.07 0.17
C HIS A 52 5.53 -1.28 1.31
N LEU A 53 5.24 -2.19 2.23
CA LEU A 53 6.17 -2.53 3.31
C LEU A 53 7.49 -3.08 2.79
N HIS A 54 7.43 -4.02 1.84
CA HIS A 54 8.62 -4.65 1.26
C HIS A 54 9.52 -3.66 0.51
N LEU A 55 8.92 -2.67 -0.16
CA LEU A 55 9.62 -1.63 -0.90
C LEU A 55 10.00 -0.42 -0.04
N GLY A 56 9.68 -0.41 1.26
CA GLY A 56 9.98 0.71 2.16
C GLY A 56 9.12 1.96 1.93
N LEU A 57 7.95 1.80 1.31
CA LEU A 57 7.03 2.87 0.89
C LEU A 57 5.95 3.18 1.95
N LEU A 58 6.27 2.98 3.23
CA LEU A 58 5.33 3.21 4.34
C LEU A 58 4.79 4.64 4.38
N ARG A 59 5.65 5.62 4.10
CA ARG A 59 5.26 7.02 4.03
C ARG A 59 4.24 7.25 2.91
N ASN A 60 4.50 6.73 1.71
CA ASN A 60 3.61 6.86 0.56
C ASN A 60 2.26 6.18 0.81
N LEU A 61 2.27 5.03 1.49
CA LEU A 61 1.05 4.36 1.91
C LEU A 61 0.23 5.24 2.88
N SER A 62 0.86 5.85 3.89
CA SER A 62 0.19 6.79 4.80
C SER A 62 -0.37 8.03 4.08
N GLU A 63 0.36 8.54 3.09
CA GLU A 63 -0.10 9.64 2.23
C GLU A 63 -1.34 9.21 1.41
N ALA A 64 -1.38 7.97 0.93
CA ALA A 64 -2.53 7.41 0.21
C ALA A 64 -3.80 7.31 1.08
N TYR A 65 -3.67 6.89 2.35
CA TYR A 65 -4.80 6.90 3.31
C TYR A 65 -5.29 8.33 3.57
N THR A 66 -4.37 9.29 3.73
CA THR A 66 -4.72 10.71 3.94
C THR A 66 -5.45 11.28 2.71
N LEU A 67 -4.97 10.93 1.51
CA LEU A 67 -5.58 11.32 0.25
C LEU A 67 -7.00 10.76 0.13
N TYR A 68 -7.19 9.48 0.44
CA TYR A 68 -8.50 8.84 0.46
C TYR A 68 -9.46 9.53 1.45
N ALA A 69 -9.02 9.75 2.70
CA ALA A 69 -9.85 10.40 3.72
C ALA A 69 -10.29 11.81 3.29
N THR A 70 -9.39 12.56 2.65
CA THR A 70 -9.70 13.90 2.11
C THR A 70 -10.74 13.82 0.99
N ALA A 71 -10.62 12.85 0.09
CA ALA A 71 -11.49 12.71 -1.07
C ALA A 71 -12.86 12.08 -0.74
N ALA A 72 -12.94 11.19 0.25
CA ALA A 72 -14.17 10.51 0.65
C ALA A 72 -15.14 11.42 1.43
N GLY A 73 -14.64 12.50 2.05
CA GLY A 73 -15.48 13.46 2.77
C GLY A 73 -16.21 12.82 3.95
N SER A 74 -17.54 12.96 3.99
CA SER A 74 -18.37 12.55 5.14
C SER A 74 -18.76 11.08 5.18
N GLU A 75 -18.56 10.31 4.10
CA GLU A 75 -18.98 8.91 3.99
C GLU A 75 -17.79 7.99 3.64
N PRO A 76 -16.74 7.92 4.49
CA PRO A 76 -15.60 7.05 4.23
C PRO A 76 -15.95 5.57 4.45
N ASN A 77 -15.46 4.70 3.57
CA ASN A 77 -15.47 3.25 3.79
C ASN A 77 -14.80 2.89 5.13
N GLU A 78 -15.56 2.26 6.03
CA GLU A 78 -15.13 1.84 7.36
C GLU A 78 -13.90 0.91 7.33
N ALA A 79 -13.83 0.01 6.35
CA ALA A 79 -12.69 -0.91 6.22
C ALA A 79 -11.38 -0.14 5.98
N VAL A 80 -11.41 0.96 5.22
CA VAL A 80 -10.21 1.76 4.99
C VAL A 80 -9.72 2.40 6.29
N ASN A 81 -10.64 2.85 7.14
CA ASN A 81 -10.29 3.40 8.46
C ASN A 81 -9.69 2.32 9.38
N LEU A 82 -10.30 1.13 9.42
CA LEU A 82 -9.77 0.00 10.21
C LEU A 82 -8.34 -0.38 9.79
N PHE A 83 -8.07 -0.39 8.48
CA PHE A 83 -6.75 -0.69 7.94
C PHE A 83 -5.74 0.44 8.19
N SER A 84 -6.15 1.71 8.09
CA SER A 84 -5.33 2.87 8.48
C SER A 84 -4.93 2.78 9.95
N ASP A 85 -5.90 2.54 10.83
CA ASP A 85 -5.67 2.39 12.28
C ASP A 85 -4.76 1.20 12.59
N PHE A 86 -4.99 0.06 11.95
CA PHE A 86 -4.15 -1.13 12.06
C PHE A 86 -2.69 -0.81 11.72
N LEU A 87 -2.45 -0.10 10.61
CA LEU A 87 -1.11 0.28 10.19
C LEU A 87 -0.46 1.27 11.16
N GLN A 88 -1.20 2.28 11.63
CA GLN A 88 -0.69 3.23 12.62
C GLN A 88 -0.28 2.53 13.92
N ARG A 89 -1.10 1.60 14.42
CA ARG A 89 -0.81 0.83 15.64
C ARG A 89 0.42 -0.05 15.49
N ASN A 90 0.67 -0.57 14.29
CA ASN A 90 1.74 -1.54 14.02
C ASN A 90 2.96 -0.95 13.29
N ILE A 91 3.02 0.35 13.03
CA ILE A 91 3.99 0.94 12.09
C ILE A 91 5.46 0.71 12.50
N VAL A 92 5.76 0.79 13.79
CA VAL A 92 7.11 0.53 14.30
C VAL A 92 7.50 -0.92 14.08
N LEU A 93 6.60 -1.86 14.40
CA LEU A 93 6.83 -3.28 14.23
C LEU A 93 6.99 -3.66 12.75
N LEU A 94 6.09 -3.16 11.90
CA LEU A 94 6.07 -3.50 10.47
C LEU A 94 7.21 -2.83 9.69
N SER A 95 7.69 -1.65 10.12
CA SER A 95 8.88 -1.03 9.53
C SER A 95 10.16 -1.82 9.82
N GLN A 96 10.24 -2.48 10.98
CA GLN A 96 11.39 -3.30 11.37
C GLN A 96 11.28 -4.73 10.82
N ASN A 97 10.06 -5.27 10.73
CA ASN A 97 9.81 -6.62 10.28
C ASN A 97 8.52 -6.74 9.44
N PRO A 98 8.59 -6.42 8.13
CA PRO A 98 7.46 -6.52 7.20
C PRO A 98 6.78 -7.90 7.14
N LEU A 99 7.51 -8.97 7.46
CA LEU A 99 6.99 -10.35 7.39
C LEU A 99 5.90 -10.63 8.42
N LEU A 100 5.79 -9.77 9.46
CA LEU A 100 4.76 -9.90 10.49
C LEU A 100 3.39 -9.36 10.05
N LEU A 101 3.25 -8.79 8.85
CA LEU A 101 1.98 -8.21 8.38
C LEU A 101 0.80 -9.18 8.54
N LEU A 102 0.91 -10.40 8.02
CA LEU A 102 -0.17 -11.38 8.08
C LEU A 102 -0.44 -11.85 9.51
N GLN A 103 0.60 -11.94 10.34
CA GLN A 103 0.44 -12.29 11.74
C GLN A 103 -0.31 -11.18 12.49
N GLN A 104 0.03 -9.91 12.27
CA GLN A 104 -0.65 -8.80 12.92
C GLN A 104 -2.08 -8.61 12.43
N ALA A 105 -2.35 -8.87 11.15
CA ALA A 105 -3.70 -8.78 10.58
C ALA A 105 -4.65 -9.88 11.09
N ALA A 106 -4.11 -10.97 11.63
CA ALA A 106 -4.89 -12.08 12.19
C ALA A 106 -5.20 -11.92 13.68
N ASN A 107 -4.59 -10.95 14.36
CA ASN A 107 -4.81 -10.63 15.78
C ASN A 107 -5.96 -9.63 15.95
#